data_AF-A0A512IDG7-F1
#
_entry.id   AF-A0A512IDG7-F1
#
_cell.length_a   1.000
_cell.length_b   1.000
_cell.length_c   1.000
_cell.angle_alpha   90.00
_cell.angle_beta   90.00
_cell.angle_gamma   90.00
#
_symmetry.space_group_name_H-M   'P 1'
#
loop_
_entity.id
_entity.type
_entity.pdbx_description
1 polymer ?
#
loop_
_entity_poly.entity_id
_entity_poly.type
_entity_poly.pdbx_seq_one_letter_code
_entity_poly.pdbx_strand_id
1 'polypeptide(L)'
;MRMHIDQQEQARVAALHDLRILDTPREERYDRVVRIAREVFQVAAAAVNLIDAERQFTKAEAGLPGLVHTPRADSLCSHTVARDAPLVVPDAAVEELFRGNPFVTADPPVRFYAGQPLHAPGGEAVGSLCLVDHQPRQLTDRERRLLAELAGWVERELAAQGELDRAEQIQQMLMPKTDPALPGWEIAGRCTAAQSIGGDFYDWFRNGDRLQLTLADVMGKGIPAALLSASARAVLRGTFQYNEPAEAIARATGALDPLLEEAGAFVTVFTARLSSTTGVLEYVDAGHGLALVLCPDGTHRRLETSGPPLGAVPGAQWRIHTTALEAGETLLVVSDGFLDYFAGIDEGIASAAAANATAATAAELVERCAGYARSAGLDDDSTVLALRCTD
;
A
#
# COMPACT_ATOMS: atom_id res chain seq x y z
N MET A 1 6.84 35.51 19.25
CA MET A 1 7.86 35.14 18.23
C MET A 1 8.37 33.71 18.44
N ARG A 2 8.98 33.38 19.60
CA ARG A 2 9.52 32.04 19.87
C ARG A 2 8.49 30.89 19.82
N MET A 3 7.28 31.12 20.31
CA MET A 3 6.17 30.14 20.27
C MET A 3 5.62 29.89 18.85
N HIS A 4 5.73 30.88 17.95
CA HIS A 4 5.26 30.76 16.56
C HIS A 4 6.26 29.98 15.70
N ILE A 5 7.57 30.21 15.93
CA ILE A 5 8.66 29.47 15.28
C ILE A 5 8.59 27.98 15.68
N ASP A 6 8.30 27.69 16.94
CA ASP A 6 8.17 26.31 17.44
C ASP A 6 6.96 25.60 16.83
N GLN A 7 5.83 26.30 16.64
CA GLN A 7 4.65 25.76 15.95
C GLN A 7 4.88 25.50 14.45
N GLN A 8 5.56 26.41 13.75
CA GLN A 8 5.91 26.23 12.33
C GLN A 8 6.85 25.04 12.14
N GLU A 9 7.82 24.87 13.02
CA GLU A 9 8.74 23.74 12.99
C GLU A 9 8.03 22.41 13.29
N GLN A 10 7.12 22.39 14.28
CA GLN A 10 6.30 21.21 14.57
C GLN A 10 5.41 20.82 13.39
N ALA A 11 4.76 21.79 12.73
CA ALA A 11 3.94 21.56 11.55
C ALA A 11 4.77 21.00 10.38
N ARG A 12 5.96 21.54 10.16
CA ARG A 12 6.89 21.09 9.12
C ARG A 12 7.38 19.65 9.35
N VAL A 13 7.74 19.31 10.59
CA VAL A 13 8.13 17.94 10.95
C VAL A 13 6.93 17.00 10.78
N ALA A 14 5.74 17.37 11.26
CA ALA A 14 4.54 16.57 11.07
C ALA A 14 4.25 16.31 9.58
N ALA A 15 4.30 17.36 8.75
CA ALA A 15 4.12 17.25 7.30
C ALA A 15 5.16 16.31 6.64
N LEU A 16 6.41 16.30 7.12
CA LEU A 16 7.42 15.35 6.64
C LEU A 16 7.10 13.90 7.03
N HIS A 17 6.62 13.67 8.25
CA HIS A 17 6.22 12.33 8.70
C HIS A 17 4.98 11.81 7.95
N ASP A 18 4.04 12.70 7.62
CA ASP A 18 2.84 12.39 6.83
C ASP A 18 3.16 11.91 5.41
N LEU A 19 4.34 12.24 4.87
CA LEU A 19 4.81 11.75 3.57
C LEU A 19 5.27 10.28 3.60
N ARG A 20 5.41 9.67 4.79
CA ARG A 20 5.88 8.28 5.02
C ARG A 20 7.14 7.89 4.23
N ILE A 21 8.00 8.87 3.93
CA ILE A 21 9.14 8.73 3.02
C ILE A 21 10.48 8.55 3.75
N LEU A 22 10.55 8.85 5.05
CA LEU A 22 11.76 8.67 5.83
C LEU A 22 12.15 7.19 5.96
N ASP A 23 13.44 6.89 5.90
CA ASP A 23 14.03 5.54 6.01
C ASP A 23 13.57 4.51 4.95
N THR A 24 12.83 4.94 3.94
CA THR A 24 12.42 4.09 2.82
C THR A 24 13.61 3.84 1.87
N PRO A 25 13.61 2.72 1.10
CA PRO A 25 14.63 2.47 0.09
C PRO A 25 14.76 3.60 -0.94
N ARG A 26 15.88 3.59 -1.69
CA ARG A 26 16.07 4.45 -2.87
C ARG A 26 15.00 4.14 -3.92
N GLU A 27 14.55 5.15 -4.65
CA GLU A 27 13.53 4.99 -5.68
C GLU A 27 13.94 5.75 -6.95
N GLU A 28 13.85 5.09 -8.11
CA GLU A 28 14.32 5.63 -9.40
C GLU A 28 13.68 6.99 -9.74
N ARG A 29 12.43 7.25 -9.31
CA ARG A 29 11.76 8.54 -9.54
C ARG A 29 12.52 9.73 -8.93
N TYR A 30 13.20 9.55 -7.80
CA TYR A 30 14.03 10.58 -7.18
C TYR A 30 15.49 10.52 -7.70
N ASP A 31 16.04 9.31 -7.85
CA ASP A 31 17.43 9.09 -8.32
C ASP A 31 17.65 9.65 -9.73
N ARG A 32 16.65 9.54 -10.60
CA ARG A 32 16.67 10.14 -11.94
C ARG A 32 16.85 11.66 -11.88
N VAL A 33 16.18 12.34 -10.95
CA VAL A 33 16.26 13.81 -10.84
C VAL A 33 17.65 14.24 -10.40
N VAL A 34 18.23 13.60 -9.38
CA VAL A 34 19.58 13.96 -8.90
C VAL A 34 20.67 13.61 -9.91
N ARG A 35 20.50 12.53 -10.69
CA ARG A 35 21.39 12.19 -11.80
C ARG A 35 21.37 13.27 -12.90
N ILE A 36 20.17 13.69 -13.33
CA ILE A 36 20.02 14.79 -14.29
C ILE A 36 20.61 16.09 -13.72
N ALA A 37 20.34 16.40 -12.45
CA ALA A 37 20.86 17.59 -11.79
C ALA A 37 22.40 17.59 -11.77
N ARG A 38 23.03 16.46 -11.41
CA ARG A 38 24.49 16.34 -11.41
C ARG A 38 25.08 16.53 -12.81
N GLU A 39 24.49 15.90 -13.82
CA GLU A 39 24.97 15.94 -15.21
C GLU A 39 24.81 17.34 -15.83
N VAL A 40 23.61 17.93 -15.75
CA VAL A 40 23.33 19.22 -16.40
C VAL A 40 24.08 20.36 -15.74
N PHE A 41 24.22 20.32 -14.41
CA PHE A 41 24.97 21.33 -13.69
C PHE A 41 26.47 21.02 -13.64
N GLN A 42 26.92 19.83 -14.04
CA GLN A 42 28.33 19.42 -14.00
C GLN A 42 28.97 19.61 -12.62
N VAL A 43 28.24 19.25 -11.56
CA VAL A 43 28.71 19.32 -10.17
C VAL A 43 29.25 17.99 -9.69
N ALA A 44 30.07 18.02 -8.63
CA ALA A 44 30.55 16.79 -7.99
C ALA A 44 29.38 15.90 -7.54
N ALA A 45 28.36 16.50 -6.91
CA ALA A 45 27.21 15.77 -6.40
C ALA A 45 25.89 16.56 -6.41
N ALA A 46 24.78 15.81 -6.42
CA ALA A 46 23.44 16.32 -6.17
C ALA A 46 22.66 15.36 -5.26
N ALA A 47 21.73 15.88 -4.46
CA ALA A 47 20.92 15.07 -3.55
C ALA A 47 19.54 15.66 -3.29
N VAL A 48 18.56 14.78 -3.06
CA VAL A 48 17.28 15.12 -2.44
C VAL A 48 17.38 14.78 -0.97
N ASN A 49 17.31 15.80 -0.13
CA ASN A 49 17.47 15.69 1.32
C ASN A 49 16.19 16.13 2.03
N LEU A 50 15.73 15.34 2.98
CA LEU A 50 14.57 15.60 3.83
C LEU A 50 15.05 15.89 5.25
N ILE A 51 14.49 16.91 5.90
CA ILE A 51 14.99 17.43 7.17
C ILE A 51 14.02 17.06 8.30
N ASP A 52 14.34 16.03 9.07
CA ASP A 52 13.59 15.63 10.26
C ASP A 52 13.97 16.50 11.47
N ALA A 53 13.39 16.23 12.64
CA ALA A 53 13.64 16.98 13.86
C ALA A 53 15.13 17.02 14.24
N GLU A 54 15.81 15.87 14.17
CA GLU A 54 17.20 15.71 14.65
C GLU A 54 18.19 15.32 13.55
N ARG A 55 17.72 14.95 12.35
CA ARG A 55 18.57 14.45 11.27
C ARG A 55 18.12 14.93 9.89
N GLN A 56 19.06 14.93 8.95
CA GLN A 56 18.78 14.87 7.53
C GLN A 56 18.71 13.39 7.10
N PHE A 57 17.71 13.06 6.30
CA PHE A 57 17.62 11.83 5.54
C PHE A 57 17.85 12.12 4.06
N THR A 58 18.79 11.43 3.44
CA THR A 58 19.09 11.57 2.02
C THR A 58 18.20 10.59 1.26
N LYS A 59 17.19 11.08 0.55
CA LYS A 59 16.23 10.24 -0.21
C LYS A 59 16.80 9.79 -1.55
N ALA A 60 17.52 10.65 -2.25
CA ALA A 60 18.27 10.32 -3.46
C ALA A 60 19.62 11.04 -3.47
N GLU A 61 20.65 10.42 -4.05
CA GLU A 61 21.95 11.04 -4.25
C GLU A 61 22.58 10.60 -5.58
N ALA A 62 23.40 11.49 -6.14
CA ALA A 62 24.35 11.14 -7.18
C ALA A 62 25.68 11.81 -6.82
N GLY A 63 26.73 11.00 -6.59
CA GLY A 63 28.07 11.49 -6.27
C GLY A 63 28.41 11.53 -4.78
N LEU A 64 27.57 10.98 -3.91
CA LEU A 64 27.73 10.87 -2.45
C LEU A 64 27.44 9.42 -1.99
N PRO A 65 28.21 8.43 -2.46
CA PRO A 65 27.90 7.02 -2.25
C PRO A 65 27.81 6.68 -0.76
N GLY A 66 26.69 6.08 -0.37
CA GLY A 66 26.47 5.61 1.01
C GLY A 66 25.97 6.68 1.99
N LEU A 67 25.75 7.93 1.56
CA LEU A 67 25.15 8.96 2.42
C LEU A 67 23.66 8.68 2.62
N VAL A 68 23.29 8.23 3.82
CA VAL A 68 21.88 7.96 4.19
C VAL A 68 21.38 8.98 5.20
N HIS A 69 22.14 9.20 6.28
CA HIS A 69 21.79 10.13 7.35
C HIS A 69 22.92 11.10 7.67
N THR A 70 22.55 12.26 8.19
CA THR A 70 23.47 13.27 8.71
C THR A 70 22.81 13.97 9.90
N PRO A 71 23.51 14.26 11.00
CA PRO A 71 22.95 15.06 12.08
C PRO A 71 22.41 16.39 11.54
N ARG A 72 21.24 16.84 11.99
CA ARG A 72 20.62 18.06 11.45
C ARG A 72 21.50 19.29 11.61
N ALA A 73 22.27 19.35 12.71
CA ALA A 73 23.24 20.41 13.00
C ALA A 73 24.37 20.48 11.94
N ASP A 74 24.69 19.37 11.29
CA ASP A 74 25.74 19.30 10.27
C ASP A 74 25.19 19.48 8.85
N SER A 75 23.87 19.54 8.68
CA SER A 75 23.23 19.65 7.37
C SER A 75 23.22 21.08 6.84
N LEU A 76 23.85 21.29 5.68
CA LEU A 76 23.70 22.55 4.93
C LEU A 76 22.25 22.76 4.45
N CYS A 77 21.54 21.67 4.16
CA CYS A 77 20.14 21.68 3.70
C CYS A 77 19.16 22.21 4.75
N SER A 78 19.45 22.00 6.04
CA SER A 78 18.68 22.61 7.13
C SER A 78 18.56 24.13 6.99
N HIS A 79 19.60 24.81 6.47
CA HIS A 79 19.57 26.26 6.27
C HIS A 79 18.71 26.69 5.08
N THR A 80 18.65 25.88 4.02
CA THR A 80 17.75 26.11 2.88
C THR A 80 16.30 25.95 3.33
N VAL A 81 16.00 24.87 4.07
CA VAL A 81 14.66 24.60 4.61
C VAL A 81 14.22 25.67 5.60
N ALA A 82 15.08 26.05 6.55
CA ALA A 82 14.73 27.07 7.54
C ALA A 82 14.49 28.46 6.95
N ARG A 83 15.06 28.75 5.78
CA ARG A 83 14.85 30.01 5.06
C ARG A 83 13.60 30.01 4.18
N ASP A 84 13.10 28.83 3.85
CA ASP A 84 12.02 28.64 2.88
C ASP A 84 12.26 29.43 1.57
N ALA A 85 13.51 29.39 1.10
CA ALA A 85 13.96 30.13 -0.08
C ALA A 85 15.21 29.50 -0.69
N PRO A 86 15.45 29.67 -2.01
CA PRO A 86 16.66 29.20 -2.65
C PRO A 86 17.91 29.79 -1.98
N LEU A 87 18.90 28.94 -1.70
CA LEU A 87 20.17 29.32 -1.09
C LEU A 87 21.32 28.94 -2.01
N VAL A 88 22.07 29.92 -2.49
CA VAL A 88 23.30 29.68 -3.27
C VAL A 88 24.48 30.27 -2.51
N VAL A 89 25.43 29.41 -2.17
CA VAL A 89 26.69 29.74 -1.51
C VAL A 89 27.83 29.44 -2.48
N PRO A 90 28.40 30.48 -3.12
CA PRO A 90 29.43 30.31 -4.11
C PRO A 90 30.73 29.68 -3.59
N ASP A 91 31.11 30.03 -2.36
CA ASP A 91 32.24 29.45 -1.63
C ASP A 91 31.94 29.32 -0.13
N ALA A 92 31.70 28.09 0.32
CA ALA A 92 31.37 27.73 1.69
C ALA A 92 32.54 27.92 2.67
N ALA A 93 33.79 28.01 2.17
CA ALA A 93 34.96 28.23 3.02
C ALA A 93 34.98 29.63 3.65
N VAL A 94 34.35 30.61 2.99
CA VAL A 94 34.29 32.01 3.41
C VAL A 94 32.90 32.44 3.89
N GLU A 95 31.88 31.62 3.65
CA GLU A 95 30.52 31.85 4.13
C GLU A 95 30.46 31.64 5.65
N GLU A 96 30.07 32.67 6.40
CA GLU A 96 30.08 32.66 7.87
C GLU A 96 29.29 31.49 8.46
N LEU A 97 28.15 31.17 7.84
CA LEU A 97 27.27 30.09 8.28
C LEU A 97 27.87 28.70 8.06
N PHE A 98 28.73 28.52 7.06
CA PHE A 98 29.17 27.20 6.60
C PHE A 98 30.66 26.91 6.83
N ARG A 99 31.50 27.92 7.04
CA ARG A 99 32.96 27.75 7.16
C ARG A 99 33.42 26.77 8.24
N GLY A 100 32.61 26.57 9.29
CA GLY A 100 32.88 25.62 10.38
C GLY A 100 32.14 24.29 10.26
N ASN A 101 31.38 24.07 9.19
CA ASN A 101 30.60 22.87 8.99
C ASN A 101 31.52 21.67 8.66
N PRO A 102 31.25 20.47 9.22
CA PRO A 102 32.09 19.29 8.99
C PRO A 102 32.35 18.95 7.51
N PHE A 103 31.35 19.12 6.63
CA PHE A 103 31.50 18.85 5.20
C PHE A 103 32.38 19.88 4.48
N VAL A 104 32.47 21.11 4.99
CA VAL A 104 33.31 22.18 4.42
C VAL A 104 34.77 22.01 4.83
N THR A 105 35.01 21.44 6.01
CA THR A 105 36.35 21.13 6.55
C THR A 105 36.85 19.73 6.22
N ALA A 106 36.02 18.88 5.60
CA ALA A 106 36.36 17.51 5.23
C ALA A 106 37.37 17.45 4.05
N ASP A 107 37.80 16.22 3.72
CA ASP A 107 38.58 15.91 2.52
C ASP A 107 37.86 14.83 1.69
N PRO A 108 37.43 15.13 0.44
CA PRO A 108 37.47 16.44 -0.20
C PRO A 108 36.47 17.44 0.42
N PRO A 109 36.80 18.76 0.48
CA PRO A 109 35.94 19.75 1.11
C PRO A 109 34.78 20.14 0.21
N VAL A 110 33.63 20.45 0.80
CA VAL A 110 32.54 21.17 0.12
C VAL A 110 32.93 22.63 -0.02
N ARG A 111 32.95 23.13 -1.26
CA ARG A 111 33.19 24.55 -1.59
C ARG A 111 31.96 25.22 -2.14
N PHE A 112 31.21 24.57 -3.01
CA PHE A 112 29.97 25.15 -3.53
C PHE A 112 28.76 24.44 -2.96
N TYR A 113 27.72 25.20 -2.62
CA TYR A 113 26.41 24.68 -2.26
C TYR A 113 25.32 25.50 -2.94
N ALA A 114 24.35 24.82 -3.56
CA ALA A 114 23.09 25.43 -3.96
C ALA A 114 21.93 24.54 -3.55
N GLY A 115 21.04 25.04 -2.70
CA GLY A 115 19.83 24.36 -2.27
C GLY A 115 18.58 25.05 -2.79
N GLN A 116 17.65 24.26 -3.29
CA GLN A 116 16.28 24.68 -3.60
C GLN A 116 15.34 23.97 -2.61
N PRO A 117 14.49 24.69 -1.86
CA PRO A 117 13.55 24.07 -0.92
C PRO A 117 12.57 23.16 -1.66
N LEU A 118 12.12 22.12 -0.98
CA LEU A 118 11.09 21.18 -1.40
C LEU A 118 9.95 21.23 -0.39
N HIS A 119 8.74 21.40 -0.89
CA HIS A 119 7.55 21.53 -0.06
C HIS A 119 6.71 20.25 -0.04
N ALA A 120 6.12 19.96 1.11
CA ALA A 120 5.01 19.03 1.22
C ALA A 120 3.76 19.62 0.57
N PRO A 121 2.71 18.81 0.32
CA PRO A 121 1.45 19.30 -0.29
C PRO A 121 0.76 20.45 0.47
N GLY A 122 1.00 20.55 1.79
CA GLY A 122 0.50 21.66 2.61
C GLY A 122 1.27 22.98 2.46
N GLY A 123 2.40 22.95 1.74
CA GLY A 123 3.29 24.10 1.52
C GLY A 123 4.43 24.20 2.52
N GLU A 124 4.58 23.27 3.46
CA GLU A 124 5.67 23.26 4.42
C GLU A 124 6.98 22.82 3.74
N ALA A 125 8.05 23.60 3.89
CA ALA A 125 9.38 23.22 3.40
C ALA A 125 9.94 22.02 4.19
N VAL A 126 9.89 20.82 3.62
CA VAL A 126 10.29 19.57 4.30
C VAL A 126 11.69 19.10 3.91
N GLY A 127 12.27 19.65 2.84
CA GLY A 127 13.55 19.22 2.33
C GLY A 127 14.19 20.19 1.33
N SER A 128 15.23 19.74 0.66
CA SER A 128 15.86 20.46 -0.44
C SER A 128 16.42 19.53 -1.52
N LEU A 129 16.30 19.95 -2.78
CA LEU A 129 17.18 19.49 -3.84
C LEU A 129 18.46 20.34 -3.76
N CYS A 130 19.60 19.72 -3.52
CA CYS A 130 20.86 20.44 -3.40
C CYS A 130 21.93 19.96 -4.38
N LEU A 131 22.77 20.90 -4.79
CA LEU A 131 23.98 20.70 -5.58
C LEU A 131 25.20 21.01 -4.71
N VAL A 132 26.24 20.19 -4.83
CA VAL A 132 27.48 20.31 -4.07
C VAL A 132 28.67 20.13 -5.00
N ASP A 133 29.70 20.98 -4.81
CA ASP A 133 30.96 20.86 -5.54
C ASP A 133 32.18 21.10 -4.64
N HIS A 134 33.32 20.57 -5.05
CA HIS A 134 34.62 20.76 -4.40
C HIS A 134 35.35 22.03 -4.86
N GLN A 135 34.77 22.76 -5.81
CA GLN A 135 35.26 24.04 -6.30
C GLN A 135 34.22 25.15 -6.13
N PRO A 136 34.64 26.40 -5.87
CA PRO A 136 33.72 27.53 -5.86
C PRO A 136 33.00 27.72 -7.20
N ARG A 137 31.73 28.13 -7.16
CA ARG A 137 30.92 28.31 -8.37
C ARG A 137 29.83 29.36 -8.21
N GLN A 138 29.45 30.02 -9.31
CA GLN A 138 28.23 30.81 -9.37
C GLN A 138 27.20 30.16 -10.28
N LEU A 139 25.92 30.26 -9.91
CA LEU A 139 24.80 29.88 -10.77
C LEU A 139 24.26 31.10 -11.51
N THR A 140 24.13 30.96 -12.83
CA THR A 140 23.39 31.87 -13.70
C THR A 140 21.89 31.84 -13.38
N ASP A 141 21.15 32.86 -13.79
CA ASP A 141 19.69 32.89 -13.62
C ASP A 141 19.00 31.72 -14.33
N ARG A 142 19.57 31.25 -15.43
CA ARG A 142 19.07 30.07 -16.16
C ARG A 142 19.25 28.80 -15.32
N GLU A 143 20.43 28.60 -14.74
CA GLU A 143 20.71 27.45 -13.87
C GLU A 143 19.84 27.49 -12.60
N ARG A 144 19.61 28.68 -12.02
CA ARG A 144 18.69 28.83 -10.88
C ARG A 144 17.27 28.43 -11.23
N ARG A 145 16.75 28.86 -12.39
CA ARG A 145 15.42 28.44 -12.87
C ARG A 145 15.36 26.94 -13.12
N LEU A 146 16.39 26.35 -13.72
CA LEU A 146 16.43 24.91 -13.96
C LEU A 146 16.45 24.11 -12.64
N LEU A 147 17.18 24.59 -11.62
CA LEU A 147 17.21 23.93 -10.31
C LEU A 147 15.82 23.97 -9.65
N ALA A 148 15.12 25.10 -9.77
CA ALA A 148 13.73 25.22 -9.35
C ALA A 148 12.78 24.28 -10.11
N GLU A 149 12.95 24.13 -11.43
CA GLU A 149 12.16 23.19 -12.24
C GLU A 149 12.38 21.74 -11.78
N LEU A 150 13.63 21.33 -11.58
CA LEU A 150 13.95 19.97 -11.09
C LEU A 150 13.43 19.74 -9.67
N ALA A 151 13.49 20.74 -8.79
CA ALA A 151 12.88 20.66 -7.47
C ALA A 151 11.36 20.48 -7.57
N GLY A 152 10.69 21.20 -8.47
CA GLY A 152 9.27 21.03 -8.74
C GLY A 152 8.91 19.65 -9.29
N TRP A 153 9.85 18.91 -9.90
CA TRP A 153 9.63 17.51 -10.27
C TRP A 153 9.60 16.62 -9.03
N VAL A 154 10.54 16.83 -8.10
CA VAL A 154 10.57 16.13 -6.81
C VAL A 154 9.31 16.40 -5.99
N GLU A 155 8.85 17.66 -5.93
CA GLU A 155 7.63 18.03 -5.20
C GLU A 155 6.38 17.32 -5.75
N ARG A 156 6.28 17.14 -7.07
CA ARG A 156 5.18 16.37 -7.67
C ARG A 156 5.21 14.91 -7.25
N GLU A 157 6.39 14.31 -7.12
CA GLU A 157 6.52 12.93 -6.61
C GLU A 157 6.14 12.84 -5.12
N LEU A 158 6.53 13.83 -4.30
CA LEU A 158 6.11 13.92 -2.89
C LEU A 158 4.59 14.06 -2.77
N ALA A 159 3.97 14.87 -3.62
CA ALA A 159 2.52 15.05 -3.62
C ALA A 159 1.76 13.80 -4.07
N ALA A 160 2.21 13.16 -5.14
CA ALA A 160 1.61 11.90 -5.62
C ALA A 160 1.67 10.80 -4.55
N GLN A 161 2.77 10.73 -3.78
CA GLN A 161 2.86 9.80 -2.65
C GLN A 161 1.80 10.09 -1.59
N GLY A 162 1.64 11.35 -1.18
CA GLY A 162 0.65 11.74 -0.18
C GLY A 162 -0.80 11.45 -0.63
N GLU A 163 -1.10 11.54 -1.92
CA GLU A 163 -2.41 11.16 -2.46
C GLU A 163 -2.67 9.66 -2.40
N LEU A 164 -1.66 8.84 -2.76
CA LEU A 164 -1.75 7.38 -2.67
C LEU A 164 -1.90 6.90 -1.22
N ASP A 165 -1.19 7.53 -0.29
CA ASP A 165 -1.27 7.23 1.14
C ASP A 165 -2.69 7.47 1.70
N ARG A 166 -3.33 8.58 1.28
CA ARG A 166 -4.72 8.86 1.64
C ARG A 166 -5.69 7.87 1.00
N ALA A 167 -5.45 7.48 -0.26
CA ALA A 167 -6.26 6.47 -0.94
C ALA A 167 -6.18 5.11 -0.22
N GLU A 168 -4.98 4.70 0.20
CA GLU A 168 -4.76 3.51 1.03
C GLU A 168 -5.56 3.58 2.33
N GLN A 169 -5.48 4.70 3.06
CA GLN A 169 -6.22 4.88 4.30
C GLN A 169 -7.74 4.76 4.08
N ILE A 170 -8.27 5.37 3.01
CA ILE A 170 -9.69 5.26 2.66
C ILE A 170 -10.05 3.80 2.34
N GLN A 171 -9.27 3.10 1.53
CA GLN A 171 -9.52 1.69 1.21
C GLN A 171 -9.50 0.81 2.46
N GLN A 172 -8.54 1.03 3.36
CA GLN A 172 -8.51 0.33 4.65
C GLN A 172 -9.75 0.63 5.49
N MET A 173 -10.28 1.87 5.47
CA MET A 173 -11.53 2.23 6.15
C MET A 173 -12.74 1.49 5.58
N LEU A 174 -12.71 1.12 4.30
CA LEU A 174 -13.75 0.29 3.70
C LEU A 174 -13.71 -1.13 4.26
N MET A 175 -12.54 -1.71 4.55
CA MET A 175 -12.44 -3.10 5.02
C MET A 175 -13.06 -3.30 6.42
N PRO A 176 -13.57 -4.51 6.72
CA PRO A 176 -14.09 -4.82 8.06
C PRO A 176 -13.07 -4.51 9.16
N LYS A 177 -13.52 -3.82 10.21
CA LYS A 177 -12.66 -3.39 11.33
C LYS A 177 -12.68 -4.33 12.52
N THR A 178 -13.70 -5.17 12.60
CA THR A 178 -13.95 -6.05 13.73
C THR A 178 -14.49 -7.37 13.22
N ASP A 179 -13.98 -8.45 13.81
CA ASP A 179 -14.50 -9.80 13.62
C ASP A 179 -15.92 -9.87 14.22
N PRO A 180 -16.94 -10.30 13.48
CA PRO A 180 -18.30 -10.37 14.00
C PRO A 180 -18.35 -11.46 15.07
N ALA A 181 -18.76 -11.09 16.28
CA ALA A 181 -18.98 -12.06 17.34
C ALA A 181 -20.11 -13.03 16.93
N LEU A 182 -19.77 -14.30 16.76
CA LEU A 182 -20.70 -15.37 16.39
C LEU A 182 -20.42 -16.60 17.27
N PRO A 183 -21.25 -16.90 18.28
CA PRO A 183 -21.01 -18.02 19.19
C PRO A 183 -20.89 -19.35 18.44
N GLY A 184 -19.87 -20.15 18.77
CA GLY A 184 -19.54 -21.41 18.07
C GLY A 184 -18.70 -21.24 16.81
N TRP A 185 -18.26 -20.01 16.51
CA TRP A 185 -17.51 -19.70 15.29
C TRP A 185 -16.36 -18.74 15.55
N GLU A 186 -15.23 -19.02 14.91
CA GLU A 186 -14.12 -18.09 14.79
C GLU A 186 -14.06 -17.57 13.35
N ILE A 187 -13.81 -16.28 13.20
CA ILE A 187 -13.65 -15.64 11.90
C ILE A 187 -12.44 -14.72 11.93
N ALA A 188 -11.67 -14.77 10.86
CA ALA A 188 -10.54 -13.88 10.66
C ALA A 188 -10.36 -13.60 9.17
N GLY A 189 -9.82 -12.44 8.85
CA GLY A 189 -9.63 -12.00 7.47
C GLY A 189 -8.48 -11.02 7.38
N ARG A 190 -7.69 -11.13 6.33
CA ARG A 190 -6.58 -10.23 6.07
C ARG A 190 -6.45 -10.01 4.57
N CYS A 191 -6.31 -8.75 4.19
CA CYS A 191 -6.03 -8.32 2.83
C CYS A 191 -4.69 -7.58 2.86
N THR A 192 -3.73 -8.01 2.04
CA THR A 192 -2.39 -7.43 1.93
C THR A 192 -2.18 -7.02 0.48
N ALA A 193 -2.19 -5.73 0.20
CA ALA A 193 -1.97 -5.22 -1.15
C ALA A 193 -0.49 -5.35 -1.57
N ALA A 194 -0.24 -5.67 -2.85
CA ALA A 194 1.10 -5.65 -3.44
C ALA A 194 1.63 -4.24 -3.66
N GLN A 195 0.72 -3.28 -3.83
CA GLN A 195 1.02 -1.85 -3.94
C GLN A 195 0.37 -1.07 -2.79
N SER A 196 0.36 0.26 -2.87
CA SER A 196 -0.32 1.09 -1.85
C SER A 196 -1.83 0.79 -1.75
N ILE A 197 -2.47 0.35 -2.84
CA ILE A 197 -3.89 -0.02 -2.90
C ILE A 197 -4.07 -1.22 -3.82
N GLY A 198 -5.04 -2.08 -3.50
CA GLY A 198 -5.28 -3.34 -4.19
C GLY A 198 -6.64 -3.48 -4.87
N GLY A 199 -6.77 -4.43 -5.79
CA GLY A 199 -8.04 -4.89 -6.36
C GLY A 199 -8.79 -5.84 -5.43
N ASP A 200 -8.04 -6.58 -4.62
CA ASP A 200 -8.56 -7.50 -3.61
C ASP A 200 -9.40 -6.81 -2.52
N PHE A 201 -10.45 -7.49 -2.08
CA PHE A 201 -11.12 -7.17 -0.83
C PHE A 201 -11.80 -8.37 -0.19
N TYR A 202 -12.06 -8.26 1.11
CA TYR A 202 -13.05 -9.08 1.78
C TYR A 202 -14.07 -8.21 2.50
N ASP A 203 -15.25 -8.77 2.73
CA ASP A 203 -16.29 -8.14 3.52
C ASP A 203 -17.09 -9.18 4.30
N TRP A 204 -17.57 -8.78 5.47
CA TRP A 204 -18.52 -9.59 6.22
C TRP A 204 -19.51 -8.71 6.97
N PHE A 205 -20.67 -9.28 7.25
CA PHE A 205 -21.65 -8.70 8.14
C PHE A 205 -22.59 -9.76 8.69
N ARG A 206 -23.11 -9.49 9.88
CA ARG A 206 -24.03 -10.37 10.59
C ARG A 206 -25.46 -9.83 10.48
N ASN A 207 -26.42 -10.73 10.28
CA ASN A 207 -27.85 -10.46 10.39
C ASN A 207 -28.52 -11.58 11.22
N GLY A 208 -28.75 -11.33 12.50
CA GLY A 208 -29.30 -12.33 13.41
C GLY A 208 -28.33 -13.50 13.65
N ASP A 209 -28.72 -14.71 13.30
CA ASP A 209 -27.90 -15.93 13.32
C ASP A 209 -27.21 -16.21 11.96
N ARG A 210 -27.36 -15.31 10.99
CA ARG A 210 -26.73 -15.43 9.69
C ARG A 210 -25.47 -14.58 9.59
N LEU A 211 -24.42 -15.13 9.00
CA LEU A 211 -23.20 -14.43 8.67
C LEU A 211 -23.03 -14.43 7.14
N GLN A 212 -22.94 -13.25 6.54
CA GLN A 212 -22.50 -13.09 5.16
C GLN A 212 -21.00 -12.84 5.16
N LEU A 213 -20.28 -13.55 4.30
CA LEU A 213 -18.86 -13.32 4.01
C LEU A 213 -18.66 -13.26 2.50
N THR A 214 -17.73 -12.42 2.07
CA THR A 214 -17.36 -12.24 0.66
C THR A 214 -15.87 -12.03 0.58
N LEU A 215 -15.23 -12.67 -0.40
CA LEU A 215 -13.89 -12.36 -0.86
C LEU A 215 -13.99 -12.17 -2.37
N ALA A 216 -13.37 -11.11 -2.87
CA ALA A 216 -13.38 -10.80 -4.28
C ALA A 216 -12.07 -10.17 -4.71
N ASP A 217 -11.72 -10.41 -5.96
CA ASP A 217 -10.51 -9.95 -6.61
C ASP A 217 -10.87 -9.31 -7.96
N VAL A 218 -10.39 -8.09 -8.17
CA VAL A 218 -10.64 -7.31 -9.38
C VAL A 218 -9.43 -7.42 -10.29
N MET A 219 -9.67 -7.78 -11.56
CA MET A 219 -8.63 -7.82 -12.57
C MET A 219 -7.81 -6.52 -12.63
N GLY A 220 -6.49 -6.66 -12.50
CA GLY A 220 -5.54 -5.57 -12.59
C GLY A 220 -5.01 -5.15 -11.22
N LYS A 221 -4.32 -4.00 -11.15
CA LYS A 221 -3.70 -3.53 -9.91
C LYS A 221 -3.64 -2.01 -9.80
N GLY A 222 -3.41 -1.51 -8.60
CA GLY A 222 -3.29 -0.10 -8.30
C GLY A 222 -4.65 0.63 -8.35
N ILE A 223 -4.62 1.92 -8.70
CA ILE A 223 -5.79 2.82 -8.57
C ILE A 223 -7.04 2.31 -9.32
N PRO A 224 -6.98 1.90 -10.61
CA PRO A 224 -8.17 1.48 -11.33
C PRO A 224 -8.86 0.26 -10.69
N ALA A 225 -8.07 -0.75 -10.30
CA ALA A 225 -8.57 -1.95 -9.63
C ALA A 225 -9.17 -1.62 -8.25
N ALA A 226 -8.52 -0.74 -7.48
CA ALA A 226 -9.03 -0.31 -6.17
C ALA A 226 -10.37 0.44 -6.25
N LEU A 227 -10.59 1.26 -7.28
CA LEU A 227 -11.87 1.96 -7.49
C LEU A 227 -13.01 1.00 -7.85
N LEU A 228 -12.71 0.03 -8.72
CA LEU A 228 -13.65 -1.04 -9.07
C LEU A 228 -13.94 -1.95 -7.86
N SER A 229 -12.92 -2.26 -7.05
CA SER A 229 -13.01 -3.02 -5.80
C SER A 229 -13.96 -2.36 -4.80
N ALA A 230 -13.78 -1.06 -4.55
CA ALA A 230 -14.67 -0.29 -3.68
C ALA A 230 -16.13 -0.30 -4.18
N SER A 231 -16.32 -0.20 -5.50
CA SER A 231 -17.65 -0.23 -6.15
C SER A 231 -18.30 -1.61 -6.04
N ALA A 232 -17.56 -2.67 -6.38
CA ALA A 232 -18.00 -4.06 -6.27
C ALA A 232 -18.38 -4.41 -4.84
N ARG A 233 -17.54 -4.05 -3.87
CA ARG A 233 -17.83 -4.24 -2.45
C ARG A 233 -19.12 -3.55 -2.01
N ALA A 234 -19.30 -2.28 -2.37
CA ALA A 234 -20.50 -1.53 -2.01
C ALA A 234 -21.78 -2.17 -2.58
N VAL A 235 -21.73 -2.60 -3.85
CA VAL A 235 -22.85 -3.28 -4.50
C VAL A 235 -23.13 -4.63 -3.84
N LEU A 236 -22.12 -5.50 -3.69
CA LEU A 236 -22.28 -6.84 -3.10
C LEU A 236 -22.80 -6.75 -1.67
N ARG A 237 -22.22 -5.87 -0.84
CA ARG A 237 -22.71 -5.66 0.52
C ARG A 237 -24.17 -5.21 0.51
N GLY A 238 -24.52 -4.23 -0.31
CA GLY A 238 -25.87 -3.69 -0.40
C GLY A 238 -26.91 -4.70 -0.89
N THR A 239 -26.58 -5.55 -1.87
CA THR A 239 -27.52 -6.56 -2.37
C THR A 239 -27.66 -7.75 -1.42
N PHE A 240 -26.55 -8.28 -0.89
CA PHE A 240 -26.62 -9.43 0.02
C PHE A 240 -27.22 -9.09 1.38
N GLN A 241 -27.22 -7.82 1.79
CA GLN A 241 -27.79 -7.42 3.08
C GLN A 241 -29.31 -7.61 3.16
N TYR A 242 -30.02 -7.47 2.03
CA TYR A 242 -31.49 -7.39 2.02
C TYR A 242 -32.17 -8.43 1.11
N ASN A 243 -31.40 -9.29 0.45
CA ASN A 243 -31.93 -10.26 -0.52
C ASN A 243 -31.42 -11.67 -0.23
N GLU A 244 -32.14 -12.69 -0.71
CA GLU A 244 -31.63 -14.07 -0.71
C GLU A 244 -30.52 -14.25 -1.75
N PRO A 245 -29.59 -15.22 -1.60
CA PRO A 245 -28.36 -15.29 -2.40
C PRO A 245 -28.57 -15.22 -3.92
N ALA A 246 -29.59 -15.92 -4.44
CA ALA A 246 -29.92 -15.92 -5.86
C ALA A 246 -30.36 -14.55 -6.40
N GLU A 247 -31.16 -13.83 -5.62
CA GLU A 247 -31.59 -12.47 -6.00
C GLU A 247 -30.44 -11.47 -5.80
N ALA A 248 -29.65 -11.63 -4.73
CA ALA A 248 -28.53 -10.76 -4.42
C ALA A 248 -27.46 -10.76 -5.52
N ILE A 249 -27.07 -11.94 -6.02
CA ILE A 249 -26.08 -12.05 -7.10
C ILE A 249 -26.62 -11.53 -8.43
N ALA A 250 -27.90 -11.77 -8.75
CA ALA A 250 -28.52 -11.24 -9.97
C ALA A 250 -28.56 -9.71 -9.96
N ARG A 251 -28.93 -9.11 -8.82
CA ARG A 251 -28.92 -7.64 -8.64
C ARG A 251 -27.50 -7.07 -8.68
N ALA A 252 -26.53 -7.75 -8.07
CA ALA A 252 -25.14 -7.31 -8.07
C ALA A 252 -24.57 -7.30 -9.50
N THR A 253 -24.81 -8.37 -10.24
CA THR A 253 -24.41 -8.50 -11.66
C THR A 253 -25.04 -7.39 -12.50
N GLY A 254 -26.36 -7.19 -12.40
CA GLY A 254 -27.06 -6.14 -13.15
C GLY A 254 -26.58 -4.71 -12.83
N ALA A 255 -26.02 -4.48 -11.64
CA ALA A 255 -25.45 -3.20 -11.26
C ALA A 255 -23.97 -3.04 -11.65
N LEU A 256 -23.19 -4.13 -11.67
CA LEU A 256 -21.75 -4.10 -11.95
C LEU A 256 -21.41 -4.28 -13.42
N ASP A 257 -22.20 -5.03 -14.19
CA ASP A 257 -21.91 -5.35 -15.60
C ASP A 257 -21.62 -4.11 -16.45
N PRO A 258 -22.41 -3.02 -16.44
CA PRO A 258 -22.12 -1.85 -17.26
C PRO A 258 -20.77 -1.19 -16.91
N LEU A 259 -20.44 -1.13 -15.61
CA LEU A 259 -19.19 -0.56 -15.12
C LEU A 259 -17.99 -1.42 -15.52
N LEU A 260 -18.11 -2.74 -15.37
CA LEU A 260 -17.05 -3.69 -15.70
C LEU A 260 -16.83 -3.78 -17.20
N GLU A 261 -17.90 -3.74 -18.01
CA GLU A 261 -17.82 -3.69 -19.46
C GLU A 261 -17.11 -2.42 -19.95
N GLU A 262 -17.47 -1.24 -19.42
CA GLU A 262 -16.82 0.02 -19.78
C GLU A 262 -15.34 0.06 -19.36
N ALA A 263 -15.02 -0.50 -18.20
CA ALA A 263 -13.65 -0.62 -17.71
C ALA A 263 -12.83 -1.70 -18.44
N GLY A 264 -13.47 -2.58 -19.23
CA GLY A 264 -12.82 -3.76 -19.81
C GLY A 264 -12.26 -4.71 -18.74
N ALA A 265 -12.94 -4.81 -17.59
CA ALA A 265 -12.49 -5.54 -16.42
C ALA A 265 -13.49 -6.62 -15.99
N PHE A 266 -13.06 -7.51 -15.09
CA PHE A 266 -13.92 -8.48 -14.44
C PHE A 266 -13.54 -8.61 -12.97
N VAL A 267 -14.43 -9.22 -12.18
CA VAL A 267 -14.21 -9.46 -10.74
C VAL A 267 -14.49 -10.92 -10.43
N THR A 268 -13.52 -11.63 -9.86
CA THR A 268 -13.76 -12.96 -9.29
C THR A 268 -14.39 -12.77 -7.91
N VAL A 269 -15.44 -13.54 -7.59
CA VAL A 269 -16.15 -13.40 -6.32
C VAL A 269 -16.46 -14.75 -5.72
N PHE A 270 -16.06 -14.96 -4.47
CA PHE A 270 -16.65 -15.97 -3.61
C PHE A 270 -17.48 -15.29 -2.53
N THR A 271 -18.75 -15.65 -2.43
CA THR A 271 -19.64 -15.09 -1.40
C THR A 271 -20.50 -16.18 -0.80
N ALA A 272 -20.64 -16.16 0.53
CA ALA A 272 -21.33 -17.21 1.26
C ALA A 272 -22.13 -16.66 2.44
N ARG A 273 -23.25 -17.34 2.70
CA ARG A 273 -24.16 -17.08 3.81
C ARG A 273 -24.19 -18.30 4.71
N LEU A 274 -23.65 -18.15 5.91
CA LEU A 274 -23.67 -19.17 6.95
C LEU A 274 -24.91 -18.99 7.83
N SER A 275 -25.59 -20.09 8.12
CA SER A 275 -26.50 -20.22 9.25
C SER A 275 -25.73 -20.74 10.47
N SER A 276 -25.50 -19.88 11.46
CA SER A 276 -24.66 -20.22 12.62
C SER A 276 -25.28 -21.27 13.53
N THR A 277 -26.58 -21.51 13.41
CA THR A 277 -27.32 -22.52 14.19
C THR A 277 -27.26 -23.91 13.57
N THR A 278 -27.09 -24.02 12.26
CA THR A 278 -27.12 -25.30 11.54
C THR A 278 -25.78 -25.68 10.91
N GLY A 279 -24.82 -24.75 10.83
CA GLY A 279 -23.56 -24.95 10.10
C GLY A 279 -23.71 -24.97 8.59
N VAL A 280 -24.92 -24.75 8.07
CA VAL A 280 -25.21 -24.75 6.63
C VAL A 280 -24.70 -23.46 6.01
N LEU A 281 -23.94 -23.60 4.93
CA LEU A 281 -23.35 -22.54 4.13
C LEU A 281 -23.94 -22.57 2.72
N GLU A 282 -24.68 -21.52 2.36
CA GLU A 282 -25.11 -21.29 0.98
C GLU A 282 -24.11 -20.35 0.31
N TYR A 283 -23.56 -20.73 -0.85
CA TYR A 283 -22.51 -19.95 -1.48
C TYR A 283 -22.65 -19.85 -2.99
N VAL A 284 -22.01 -18.81 -3.52
CA VAL A 284 -21.78 -18.59 -4.94
C VAL A 284 -20.30 -18.39 -5.16
N ASP A 285 -19.78 -19.12 -6.14
CA ASP A 285 -18.44 -18.92 -6.67
C ASP A 285 -18.55 -18.45 -8.13
N ALA A 286 -18.28 -17.16 -8.32
CA ALA A 286 -18.23 -16.46 -9.60
C ALA A 286 -16.79 -16.37 -10.09
N GLY A 287 -16.26 -17.49 -10.58
CA GLY A 287 -14.94 -17.58 -11.19
C GLY A 287 -13.76 -17.39 -10.23
N HIS A 288 -13.98 -17.45 -8.91
CA HIS A 288 -12.93 -17.30 -7.91
C HIS A 288 -12.20 -18.61 -7.69
N GLY A 289 -12.94 -19.67 -7.39
CA GLY A 289 -12.44 -21.04 -7.33
C GLY A 289 -11.46 -21.36 -6.22
N LEU A 290 -11.13 -20.45 -5.30
CA LEU A 290 -10.10 -20.69 -4.29
C LEU A 290 -10.68 -20.82 -2.87
N ALA A 291 -11.89 -21.37 -2.80
CA ALA A 291 -12.55 -21.73 -1.55
C ALA A 291 -12.38 -23.22 -1.21
N LEU A 292 -11.96 -23.49 0.01
CA LEU A 292 -11.59 -24.80 0.54
C LEU A 292 -12.29 -25.04 1.87
N VAL A 293 -12.68 -26.27 2.15
CA VAL A 293 -12.96 -26.74 3.50
C VAL A 293 -11.78 -27.58 3.97
N LEU A 294 -11.16 -27.15 5.06
CA LEU A 294 -10.01 -27.78 5.69
C LEU A 294 -10.47 -28.54 6.93
N CYS A 295 -10.09 -29.80 7.02
CA CYS A 295 -10.40 -30.67 8.14
C CYS A 295 -9.29 -30.61 9.21
N PRO A 296 -9.61 -30.90 10.48
CA PRO A 296 -8.61 -30.97 11.56
C PRO A 296 -7.51 -32.03 11.33
N ASP A 297 -7.81 -33.08 10.58
CA ASP A 297 -6.89 -34.17 10.27
C ASP A 297 -5.91 -33.85 9.12
N GLY A 298 -5.96 -32.63 8.58
CA GLY A 298 -5.12 -32.18 7.48
C GLY A 298 -5.66 -32.53 6.09
N THR A 299 -6.80 -33.22 6.00
CA THR A 299 -7.51 -33.39 4.72
C THR A 299 -8.22 -32.09 4.31
N HIS A 300 -8.56 -31.97 3.03
CA HIS A 300 -9.26 -30.81 2.50
C HIS A 300 -10.15 -31.18 1.32
N ARG A 301 -11.14 -30.34 1.03
CA ARG A 301 -11.95 -30.38 -0.18
C ARG A 301 -12.14 -28.99 -0.75
N ARG A 302 -12.05 -28.87 -2.07
CA ARG A 302 -12.37 -27.62 -2.79
C ARG A 302 -13.88 -27.52 -2.98
N LEU A 303 -14.42 -26.32 -2.79
CA LEU A 303 -15.83 -26.06 -3.07
C LEU A 303 -16.09 -26.01 -4.58
N GLU A 304 -17.32 -26.30 -4.98
CA GLU A 304 -17.71 -26.33 -6.39
C GLU A 304 -17.74 -24.91 -6.97
N THR A 305 -17.25 -24.77 -8.20
CA THR A 305 -17.32 -23.52 -8.96
C THR A 305 -18.49 -23.55 -9.92
N SER A 306 -19.23 -22.45 -10.05
CA SER A 306 -20.35 -22.40 -10.99
C SER A 306 -20.51 -21.02 -11.62
N GLY A 307 -19.67 -20.75 -12.60
CA GLY A 307 -19.83 -19.61 -13.49
C GLY A 307 -18.53 -18.86 -13.71
N PRO A 308 -18.50 -17.98 -14.71
CA PRO A 308 -17.38 -17.09 -14.96
C PRO A 308 -17.31 -15.99 -13.88
N PRO A 309 -16.21 -15.22 -13.84
CA PRO A 309 -16.15 -13.97 -13.10
C PRO A 309 -17.28 -12.99 -13.48
N LEU A 310 -17.66 -12.11 -12.56
CA LEU A 310 -18.62 -11.04 -12.84
C LEU A 310 -18.04 -10.11 -13.91
N GLY A 311 -18.86 -9.67 -14.87
CA GLY A 311 -18.43 -8.84 -16.01
C GLY A 311 -17.68 -9.59 -17.13
N ALA A 312 -17.28 -10.85 -16.94
CA ALA A 312 -16.52 -11.59 -17.97
C ALA A 312 -17.39 -12.15 -19.10
N VAL A 313 -18.64 -12.53 -18.80
CA VAL A 313 -19.59 -13.10 -19.77
C VAL A 313 -20.96 -12.45 -19.62
N PRO A 314 -21.46 -11.71 -20.63
CA PRO A 314 -22.76 -11.06 -20.57
C PRO A 314 -23.90 -12.05 -20.32
N GLY A 315 -24.77 -11.73 -19.35
CA GLY A 315 -25.96 -12.52 -19.04
C GLY A 315 -25.67 -13.89 -18.39
N ALA A 316 -24.45 -14.08 -17.86
CA ALA A 316 -24.12 -15.26 -17.08
C ALA A 316 -25.05 -15.41 -15.86
N GLN A 317 -25.22 -16.66 -15.44
CA GLN A 317 -26.00 -17.01 -14.25
C GLN A 317 -25.16 -17.93 -13.37
N TRP A 318 -25.29 -17.75 -12.05
CA TRP A 318 -24.56 -18.53 -11.07
C TRP A 318 -25.52 -19.42 -10.30
N ARG A 319 -25.07 -20.65 -10.04
CA ARG A 319 -25.81 -21.60 -9.22
C ARG A 319 -25.54 -21.30 -7.74
N ILE A 320 -26.57 -21.40 -6.91
CA ILE A 320 -26.41 -21.43 -5.46
C ILE A 320 -26.03 -22.85 -5.06
N HIS A 321 -24.89 -22.98 -4.41
CA HIS A 321 -24.43 -24.23 -3.81
C HIS A 321 -24.72 -24.25 -2.33
N THR A 322 -24.77 -25.46 -1.77
CA THR A 322 -24.95 -25.65 -0.34
C THR A 322 -23.93 -26.65 0.16
N THR A 323 -23.30 -26.34 1.28
CA THR A 323 -22.45 -27.25 2.05
C THR A 323 -22.73 -27.07 3.53
N ALA A 324 -22.17 -27.92 4.38
CA ALA A 324 -22.18 -27.75 5.82
C ALA A 324 -20.74 -27.78 6.32
N LEU A 325 -20.48 -27.05 7.40
CA LEU A 325 -19.24 -27.12 8.16
C LEU A 325 -19.51 -27.85 9.47
N GLU A 326 -18.76 -28.93 9.70
CA GLU A 326 -18.77 -29.69 10.94
C GLU A 326 -17.82 -29.09 11.98
N ALA A 327 -17.98 -29.48 13.25
CA ALA A 327 -17.12 -29.01 14.33
C ALA A 327 -15.63 -29.27 14.03
N GLY A 328 -14.82 -28.22 14.12
CA GLY A 328 -13.39 -28.23 13.79
C GLY A 328 -13.08 -27.96 12.31
N GLU A 329 -14.04 -28.07 11.39
CA GLU A 329 -13.82 -27.70 9.99
C GLU A 329 -13.63 -26.19 9.83
N THR A 330 -12.78 -25.82 8.88
CA THR A 330 -12.52 -24.41 8.54
C THR A 330 -12.77 -24.18 7.06
N LEU A 331 -13.67 -23.25 6.74
CA LEU A 331 -13.74 -22.65 5.42
C LEU A 331 -12.57 -21.68 5.29
N LEU A 332 -11.69 -21.93 4.32
CA LEU A 332 -10.62 -21.04 3.91
C LEU A 332 -10.91 -20.53 2.49
N VAL A 333 -10.87 -19.22 2.29
CA VAL A 333 -10.95 -18.58 0.98
C VAL A 333 -9.72 -17.73 0.80
N VAL A 334 -9.01 -17.89 -0.31
CA VAL A 334 -7.79 -17.14 -0.62
C VAL A 334 -7.87 -16.53 -2.01
N SER A 335 -7.29 -15.33 -2.23
CA SER A 335 -7.06 -14.84 -3.59
C SER A 335 -5.90 -15.58 -4.26
N ASP A 336 -5.73 -15.39 -5.56
CA ASP A 336 -4.67 -16.02 -6.35
C ASP A 336 -3.27 -15.52 -5.96
N GLY A 337 -3.13 -14.28 -5.47
CA GLY A 337 -1.86 -13.80 -4.92
C GLY A 337 -1.35 -14.61 -3.72
N PHE A 338 -2.18 -15.41 -3.03
CA PHE A 338 -1.69 -16.41 -2.07
C PHE A 338 -0.92 -17.55 -2.76
N LEU A 339 -1.33 -17.94 -3.98
CA LEU A 339 -0.79 -19.07 -4.73
C LEU A 339 0.54 -18.75 -5.42
N ASP A 340 0.81 -17.48 -5.71
CA ASP A 340 2.04 -17.02 -6.37
C ASP A 340 3.32 -17.43 -5.63
N TYR A 341 3.20 -17.79 -4.35
CA TYR A 341 4.32 -18.20 -3.49
C TYR A 341 4.62 -19.69 -3.53
N PHE A 342 3.84 -20.45 -4.29
CA PHE A 342 3.94 -21.90 -4.39
C PHE A 342 4.19 -22.31 -5.83
N ALA A 343 4.79 -23.47 -6.07
CA ALA A 343 5.04 -23.94 -7.43
C ALA A 343 3.73 -24.27 -8.18
N GLY A 344 2.63 -24.41 -7.46
CA GLY A 344 1.30 -24.55 -8.02
C GLY A 344 0.21 -24.61 -6.96
N ILE A 345 -1.03 -24.68 -7.44
CA ILE A 345 -2.24 -24.64 -6.60
C ILE A 345 -2.24 -25.74 -5.53
N ASP A 346 -1.86 -26.97 -5.90
CA ASP A 346 -1.87 -28.11 -4.98
C ASP A 346 -0.91 -27.93 -3.80
N GLU A 347 0.26 -27.33 -4.04
CA GLU A 347 1.24 -27.05 -2.98
C GLU A 347 0.76 -25.94 -2.04
N GLY A 348 0.14 -24.89 -2.58
CA GLY A 348 -0.46 -23.83 -1.78
C GLY A 348 -1.59 -24.35 -0.89
N ILE A 349 -2.48 -25.17 -1.46
CA ILE A 349 -3.56 -25.83 -0.71
C ILE A 349 -3.00 -26.75 0.37
N ALA A 350 -2.02 -27.59 0.06
CA ALA A 350 -1.39 -28.48 1.03
C ALA A 350 -0.73 -27.70 2.18
N SER A 351 -0.08 -26.58 1.88
CA SER A 351 0.53 -25.69 2.86
C SER A 351 -0.53 -25.06 3.78
N ALA A 352 -1.64 -24.59 3.23
CA ALA A 352 -2.76 -24.08 4.00
C ALA A 352 -3.41 -25.15 4.90
N ALA A 353 -3.59 -26.37 4.40
CA ALA A 353 -4.12 -27.49 5.18
C ALA A 353 -3.19 -27.87 6.35
N ALA A 354 -1.87 -27.92 6.12
CA ALA A 354 -0.89 -28.16 7.17
C ALA A 354 -0.85 -27.02 8.21
N ALA A 355 -0.98 -25.77 7.76
CA ALA A 355 -1.09 -24.62 8.66
C ALA A 355 -2.36 -24.69 9.53
N ASN A 356 -3.49 -25.11 8.97
CA ASN A 356 -4.75 -25.28 9.69
C ASN A 356 -4.67 -26.35 10.77
N ALA A 357 -4.11 -27.52 10.45
CA ALA A 357 -4.00 -28.66 11.36
C ALA A 357 -3.22 -28.35 12.66
N THR A 358 -2.39 -27.29 12.66
CA THR A 358 -1.58 -26.88 13.80
C THR A 358 -1.92 -25.48 14.32
N ALA A 359 -2.92 -24.80 13.76
CA ALA A 359 -3.35 -23.47 14.18
C ALA A 359 -4.43 -23.58 15.25
N ALA A 360 -4.20 -22.97 16.42
CA ALA A 360 -5.15 -22.98 17.52
C ALA A 360 -6.42 -22.17 17.21
N THR A 361 -6.31 -21.14 16.38
CA THR A 361 -7.44 -20.26 16.02
C THR A 361 -7.50 -19.96 14.53
N ALA A 362 -8.64 -19.50 14.03
CA ALA A 362 -8.79 -18.98 12.66
C ALA A 362 -7.85 -17.79 12.39
N ALA A 363 -7.64 -16.91 13.38
CA ALA A 363 -6.72 -15.77 13.27
C ALA A 363 -5.26 -16.23 13.08
N GLU A 364 -4.84 -17.27 13.81
CA GLU A 364 -3.50 -17.83 13.66
C GLU A 364 -3.31 -18.46 12.27
N LEU A 365 -4.33 -19.14 11.73
CA LEU A 365 -4.30 -19.65 10.36
C LEU A 365 -4.10 -18.51 9.35
N VAL A 366 -4.89 -17.45 9.45
CA VAL A 366 -4.80 -16.28 8.56
C VAL A 366 -3.41 -15.63 8.62
N GLU A 367 -2.85 -15.47 9.82
CA GLU A 367 -1.50 -14.90 9.98
C GLU A 367 -0.39 -15.78 9.39
N ARG A 368 -0.52 -17.10 9.48
CA ARG A 368 0.42 -18.04 8.86
C ARG A 368 0.33 -17.97 7.33
N CYS A 369 -0.88 -17.99 6.78
CA CYS A 369 -1.11 -17.86 5.34
C CYS A 369 -0.57 -16.52 4.80
N ALA A 370 -0.89 -15.40 5.47
CA ALA A 370 -0.37 -14.08 5.10
C ALA A 370 1.15 -13.95 5.34
N GLY A 371 1.72 -14.77 6.22
CA GLY A 371 3.15 -14.85 6.48
C GLY A 371 3.95 -15.35 5.29
N TYR A 372 3.40 -16.26 4.47
CA TYR A 372 4.07 -16.75 3.27
C TYR A 372 4.37 -15.61 2.30
N ALA A 373 3.38 -14.74 2.05
CA ALA A 373 3.51 -13.58 1.17
C ALA A 373 4.63 -12.61 1.60
N ARG A 374 4.69 -12.27 2.89
CA ARG A 374 5.71 -11.35 3.43
C ARG A 374 7.14 -11.86 3.27
N SER A 375 7.34 -13.18 3.27
CA SER A 375 8.67 -13.78 3.20
C SER A 375 9.26 -13.78 1.79
N ALA A 376 8.41 -13.71 0.76
CA ALA A 376 8.79 -13.82 -0.65
C ALA A 376 8.71 -12.49 -1.43
N GLY A 377 8.00 -11.47 -0.90
CA GLY A 377 7.66 -10.24 -1.63
C GLY A 377 6.25 -10.32 -2.23
N LEU A 378 5.56 -9.20 -2.48
CA LEU A 378 4.19 -9.21 -3.03
C LEU A 378 4.20 -8.79 -4.50
N ASP A 379 3.97 -9.75 -5.40
CA ASP A 379 3.81 -9.50 -6.84
C ASP A 379 2.36 -9.15 -7.19
N ASP A 380 1.40 -9.76 -6.48
CA ASP A 380 -0.04 -9.50 -6.53
C ASP A 380 -0.67 -9.38 -5.14
N ASP A 381 -1.88 -8.83 -5.08
CA ASP A 381 -2.62 -8.68 -3.83
C ASP A 381 -2.95 -10.05 -3.23
N SER A 382 -2.80 -10.19 -1.90
CA SER A 382 -3.06 -11.44 -1.20
C SER A 382 -4.09 -11.25 -0.10
N THR A 383 -5.24 -11.91 -0.28
CA THR A 383 -6.35 -11.91 0.66
C THR A 383 -6.62 -13.31 1.16
N VAL A 384 -6.78 -13.44 2.47
CA VAL A 384 -7.06 -14.70 3.16
C VAL A 384 -8.21 -14.47 4.11
N LEU A 385 -9.23 -15.31 4.02
CA LEU A 385 -10.39 -15.32 4.91
C LEU A 385 -10.61 -16.72 5.46
N ALA A 386 -10.73 -16.84 6.78
CA ALA A 386 -10.98 -18.09 7.48
C ALA A 386 -12.24 -17.99 8.35
N LEU A 387 -13.09 -19.02 8.27
CA LEU A 387 -14.27 -19.22 9.11
C LEU A 387 -14.22 -20.65 9.67
N ARG A 388 -14.04 -20.77 10.98
CA ARG A 388 -13.88 -22.07 11.67
C ARG A 388 -15.08 -22.34 12.56
N CYS A 389 -15.63 -23.54 12.45
CA CYS A 389 -16.65 -24.05 13.35
C CYS A 389 -15.96 -24.59 14.62
N THR A 390 -16.28 -24.07 15.81
CA THR A 390 -15.67 -24.54 17.06
C THR A 390 -16.50 -25.59 17.79
N ASP A 391 -17.82 -25.59 17.54
CA ASP A 391 -18.81 -26.33 18.33
C ASP A 391 -19.69 -27.27 17.49
#